data_AF-A0A168LSP7-F1
#
_entry.id   AF-A0A168LSP7-F1
#
_cell.length_a   1.000
_cell.length_b   1.000
_cell.length_c   1.000
_cell.angle_alpha   90.00
_cell.angle_beta   90.00
_cell.angle_gamma   90.00
#
_symmetry.space_group_name_H-M   'P 1'
#
loop_
_entity.id
_entity.type
_entity.pdbx_description
1 polymer ?
#
loop_
_entity_poly.entity_id
_entity_poly.type
_entity_poly.pdbx_seq_one_letter_code
_entity_poly.pdbx_strand_id
1 'polypeptide(L)'
;MDTVTNRLKKAAADELPEEDQADFLDEEEQERLLQDLRLQNEQSNLMIQAGLLFIGVLVSAIFIVYLYELSSTAILPFPFLSTPVVSRIKYPRMGILLSIGAVGVSMLNLMLTCRVTLSDFMHMTPSHRGVGQLHLGTSVAAVVTGSIMPLICLLNSTITWIEVAFWSLPLMMLVMDFLAIAMMGQVEANFTELEKSSDAPVDTNVNYDTDDSEENNGKQSTCRIKSLTNSFDAPTIDLNEEDLDEEDEEDDDDEEDEEDEEDNSDEEAPAPAKEEKANKGKNKAESSTRAIGAEDDDESDVSDSELDYLDTSLIIQSGRRTRGNKIDYTQFGADTPADEE
;
A
#
# COMPACT_ATOMS: atom_id res chain seq x y z
N MET A 1 -56.96 7.19 49.87
CA MET A 1 -56.59 6.85 48.47
C MET A 1 -55.07 6.80 48.34
N ASP A 2 -54.35 6.47 49.42
CA ASP A 2 -52.94 6.86 49.61
C ASP A 2 -51.99 5.67 49.71
N THR A 3 -52.51 4.46 49.59
CA THR A 3 -51.75 3.20 49.67
C THR A 3 -51.26 2.70 48.32
N VAL A 4 -51.82 3.21 47.22
CA VAL A 4 -51.45 2.79 45.85
C VAL A 4 -50.29 3.64 45.30
N THR A 5 -50.20 4.91 45.68
CA THR A 5 -49.12 5.81 45.24
C THR A 5 -47.76 5.46 45.85
N ASN A 6 -47.72 4.94 47.08
CA ASN A 6 -46.47 4.51 47.73
C ASN A 6 -45.87 3.21 47.18
N ARG A 7 -46.66 2.38 46.48
CA ARG A 7 -46.12 1.16 45.82
C ARG A 7 -45.56 1.44 44.44
N LEU A 8 -46.13 2.41 43.71
CA LEU A 8 -45.58 2.87 42.44
C LEU A 8 -44.28 3.66 42.60
N LYS A 9 -44.12 4.40 43.70
CA LYS A 9 -42.86 5.10 43.99
C LYS A 9 -41.72 4.17 44.43
N LYS A 10 -42.04 3.00 44.98
CA LYS A 10 -41.04 2.00 45.41
C LYS A 10 -40.62 1.04 44.29
N ALA A 11 -41.42 0.90 43.24
CA ALA A 11 -41.06 0.12 42.05
C ALA A 11 -40.26 0.94 41.00
N ALA A 12 -40.15 2.26 41.17
CA ALA A 12 -39.44 3.15 40.24
C ALA A 12 -38.04 3.57 40.74
N ALA A 13 -37.55 2.99 41.84
CA ALA A 13 -36.29 3.37 42.46
C ALA A 13 -35.23 2.25 42.48
N ASP A 14 -35.54 1.07 41.90
CA ASP A 14 -34.70 -0.13 42.00
C ASP A 14 -34.22 -0.67 40.64
N GLU A 15 -34.42 0.10 39.57
CA GLU A 15 -33.87 -0.18 38.23
C GLU A 15 -33.26 1.11 37.68
N LEU A 16 -32.24 1.64 38.37
CA LEU A 16 -31.21 2.40 37.66
C LEU A 16 -30.33 1.32 37.02
N PRO A 17 -30.33 1.20 35.67
CA PRO A 17 -29.42 0.29 35.02
C PRO A 17 -28.01 0.63 35.49
N GLU A 18 -27.24 -0.35 35.95
CA GLU A 18 -25.77 -0.27 36.01
C GLU A 18 -25.20 -0.21 34.58
N GLU A 19 -25.79 0.62 33.72
CA GLU A 19 -25.21 1.07 32.47
C GLU A 19 -24.14 2.10 32.86
N ASP A 20 -22.92 1.90 32.39
CA ASP A 20 -21.74 2.78 32.58
C ASP A 20 -20.77 2.43 33.72
N GLN A 21 -20.76 1.19 34.22
CA GLN A 21 -19.44 0.58 34.48
C GLN A 21 -18.90 0.13 33.13
N ALA A 22 -18.30 1.07 32.40
CA ALA A 22 -17.36 0.71 31.36
C ALA A 22 -16.31 -0.15 32.05
N ASP A 23 -16.35 -1.46 31.83
CA ASP A 23 -15.29 -2.39 32.19
C ASP A 23 -14.04 -1.87 31.46
N PHE A 24 -13.28 -1.03 32.14
CA PHE A 24 -11.97 -0.61 31.69
C PHE A 24 -11.16 -1.90 31.66
N LEU A 25 -10.76 -2.33 30.46
CA LEU A 25 -9.82 -3.43 30.34
C LEU A 25 -8.60 -3.10 31.19
N ASP A 26 -8.08 -4.10 31.90
CA ASP A 26 -6.81 -3.97 32.60
C ASP A 26 -5.76 -3.44 31.61
N GLU A 27 -4.92 -2.50 32.04
CA GLU A 27 -3.94 -1.80 31.18
C GLU A 27 -3.07 -2.79 30.37
N GLU A 28 -2.80 -3.97 30.95
CA GLU A 28 -2.07 -5.07 30.32
C GLU A 28 -2.81 -5.69 29.11
N GLU A 29 -4.14 -5.81 29.17
CA GLU A 29 -4.94 -6.32 28.04
C GLU A 29 -5.01 -5.29 26.91
N GLN A 30 -5.09 -4.00 27.25
CA GLN A 30 -5.07 -2.92 26.26
C GLN A 30 -3.72 -2.85 25.51
N GLU A 31 -2.59 -2.98 26.21
CA GLU A 31 -1.26 -3.02 25.59
C GLU A 31 -1.09 -4.23 24.66
N ARG A 32 -1.59 -5.41 25.08
CA ARG A 32 -1.58 -6.62 24.24
C ARG A 32 -2.39 -6.45 22.96
N LEU A 33 -3.59 -5.86 23.05
CA LEU A 33 -4.42 -5.60 21.88
C LEU A 33 -3.77 -4.59 20.94
N LEU A 34 -3.13 -3.55 21.47
CA LEU A 34 -2.39 -2.58 20.66
C LEU A 34 -1.21 -3.25 19.93
N GLN A 35 -0.48 -4.13 20.61
CA GLN A 35 0.64 -4.85 20.02
C GLN A 35 0.20 -5.84 18.93
N ASP A 36 -0.92 -6.55 19.14
CA ASP A 36 -1.49 -7.46 18.14
C ASP A 36 -1.98 -6.70 16.90
N LEU A 37 -2.63 -5.54 17.10
CA LEU A 37 -3.03 -4.66 15.99
C LEU A 37 -1.84 -4.13 15.19
N ARG A 38 -0.72 -3.79 15.85
CA ARG A 38 0.52 -3.40 15.17
C ARG A 38 1.07 -4.54 14.33
N LEU A 39 1.16 -5.73 14.89
CA LEU A 39 1.67 -6.92 14.20
C LEU A 39 0.78 -7.28 12.99
N GLN A 40 -0.54 -7.23 13.16
CA GLN A 40 -1.48 -7.48 12.08
C GLN A 40 -1.37 -6.43 10.96
N ASN A 41 -1.17 -5.16 11.31
CA ASN A 41 -0.97 -4.09 10.35
C ASN A 41 0.35 -4.23 9.59
N GLU A 42 1.47 -4.50 10.28
CA GLU A 42 2.76 -4.78 9.66
C GLU A 42 2.67 -5.95 8.68
N GLN A 43 1.98 -7.02 9.07
CA GLN A 43 1.74 -8.17 8.21
C GLN A 43 0.90 -7.81 6.98
N SER A 44 -0.14 -6.99 7.15
CA SER A 44 -0.96 -6.50 6.05
C SER A 44 -0.14 -5.64 5.08
N ASN A 45 0.70 -4.74 5.59
CA ASN A 45 1.56 -3.88 4.78
C ASN A 45 2.57 -4.69 3.96
N LEU A 46 3.19 -5.70 4.57
CA LEU A 46 4.09 -6.62 3.88
C LEU A 46 3.39 -7.38 2.75
N MET A 47 2.15 -7.85 2.98
CA MET A 47 1.36 -8.52 1.94
C MET A 47 0.96 -7.58 0.79
N ILE A 48 0.58 -6.33 1.10
CA ILE A 48 0.27 -5.32 0.09
C ILE A 48 1.50 -5.02 -0.77
N GLN A 49 2.66 -4.81 -0.13
CA GLN A 49 3.90 -4.54 -0.83
C GLN A 49 4.34 -5.74 -1.69
N ALA A 50 4.20 -6.96 -1.18
CA ALA A 50 4.47 -8.17 -1.94
C ALA A 50 3.58 -8.29 -3.18
N GLY A 51 2.31 -7.95 -3.04
CA GLY A 51 1.36 -7.87 -4.14
C GLY A 51 1.79 -6.87 -5.21
N LEU A 52 2.21 -5.67 -4.82
CA LEU A 52 2.67 -4.63 -5.75
C LEU A 52 3.95 -5.03 -6.50
N LEU A 53 4.92 -5.61 -5.78
CA LEU A 53 6.15 -6.12 -6.40
C LEU A 53 5.83 -7.23 -7.41
N PHE A 54 4.92 -8.14 -7.05
CA PHE A 54 4.45 -9.19 -7.96
C PHE A 54 3.76 -8.62 -9.20
N ILE A 55 2.91 -7.61 -9.05
CA ILE A 55 2.29 -6.90 -10.18
C ILE A 55 3.38 -6.27 -11.07
N GLY A 56 4.42 -5.66 -10.49
CA GLY A 56 5.55 -5.11 -11.23
C GLY A 56 6.31 -6.13 -12.07
N VAL A 57 6.53 -7.33 -11.50
CA VAL A 57 7.14 -8.46 -12.24
C VAL A 57 6.23 -8.91 -13.37
N LEU A 58 4.91 -8.99 -13.17
CA LEU A 58 3.95 -9.34 -14.22
C LEU A 58 3.94 -8.32 -15.36
N VAL A 59 3.92 -7.02 -15.04
CA VAL A 59 3.99 -5.95 -16.05
C VAL A 59 5.30 -6.04 -16.83
N SER A 60 6.43 -6.26 -16.15
CA SER A 60 7.73 -6.47 -16.80
C SER A 60 7.72 -7.70 -17.72
N ALA A 61 7.11 -8.80 -17.29
CA ALA A 61 6.98 -10.01 -18.09
C ALA A 61 6.17 -9.76 -19.39
N ILE A 62 5.08 -8.99 -19.32
CA ILE A 62 4.30 -8.58 -20.51
C ILE A 62 5.20 -7.82 -21.51
N PHE A 63 6.04 -6.90 -21.03
CA PHE A 63 6.98 -6.17 -21.88
C PHE A 63 8.08 -7.07 -22.45
N ILE A 64 8.59 -8.05 -21.69
CA ILE A 64 9.58 -9.03 -22.18
C ILE A 64 8.97 -9.93 -23.26
N VAL A 65 7.75 -10.43 -23.07
CA VAL A 65 7.03 -11.21 -24.08
C VAL A 65 6.83 -10.38 -25.33
N TYR A 66 6.40 -9.13 -25.20
CA TYR A 66 6.26 -8.22 -26.32
C TYR A 66 7.59 -7.93 -27.02
N LEU A 67 8.70 -7.81 -26.28
CA LEU A 67 10.05 -7.66 -26.85
C LEU A 67 10.44 -8.88 -27.71
N TYR A 68 10.09 -10.08 -27.24
CA TYR A 68 10.33 -11.33 -27.95
C TYR A 68 9.49 -11.41 -29.24
N GLU A 69 8.20 -11.08 -29.16
CA GLU A 69 7.28 -11.10 -30.30
C GLU A 69 7.62 -10.05 -31.37
N LEU A 70 8.22 -8.93 -30.97
CA LEU A 70 8.65 -7.85 -31.87
C LEU A 70 9.65 -8.31 -32.93
N SER A 71 10.31 -9.47 -32.73
CA SER A 71 11.16 -10.10 -33.75
C SER A 71 10.37 -10.59 -34.97
N SER A 72 9.10 -10.94 -34.79
CA SER A 72 8.24 -11.55 -35.81
C SER A 72 7.16 -10.57 -36.30
N THR A 73 6.37 -10.02 -35.37
CA THR A 73 5.28 -9.08 -35.67
C THR A 73 5.03 -8.17 -34.48
N ALA A 74 4.86 -6.87 -34.71
CA ALA A 74 4.61 -5.89 -33.65
C ALA A 74 3.12 -5.86 -33.21
N ILE A 75 2.60 -7.01 -32.75
CA ILE A 75 1.22 -7.13 -32.25
C ILE A 75 1.24 -6.95 -30.73
N LEU A 76 0.32 -6.13 -30.20
CA LEU A 76 0.23 -5.90 -28.76
C LEU A 76 -0.40 -7.12 -28.04
N PRO A 77 0.15 -7.57 -26.89
CA PRO A 77 -0.28 -8.78 -26.20
C PRO A 77 -1.52 -8.54 -25.32
N PHE A 78 -2.64 -8.18 -25.93
CA PHE A 78 -3.92 -8.03 -25.22
C PHE A 78 -4.80 -9.27 -25.44
N PRO A 79 -5.01 -10.11 -24.42
CA PRO A 79 -5.81 -11.32 -24.59
C PRO A 79 -7.31 -11.03 -24.82
N PHE A 80 -7.77 -9.82 -24.48
CA PHE A 80 -9.20 -9.45 -24.51
C PHE A 80 -9.65 -8.77 -25.81
N LEU A 81 -8.71 -8.39 -26.69
CA LEU A 81 -9.06 -7.71 -27.94
C LEU A 81 -9.33 -8.75 -29.04
N SER A 82 -10.54 -8.75 -29.56
CA SER A 82 -10.93 -9.63 -30.68
C SER A 82 -10.17 -9.32 -31.99
N THR A 83 -9.56 -8.15 -32.08
CA THR A 83 -8.77 -7.72 -33.24
C THR A 83 -7.33 -7.41 -32.84
N PRO A 84 -6.32 -8.01 -33.49
CA PRO A 84 -4.91 -7.73 -33.19
C PRO A 84 -4.60 -6.26 -33.51
N VAL A 85 -4.03 -5.54 -32.55
CA VAL A 85 -3.59 -4.15 -32.73
C VAL A 85 -2.10 -4.15 -33.05
N VAL A 86 -1.75 -3.67 -34.25
CA VAL A 86 -0.37 -3.52 -34.69
C VAL A 86 0.17 -2.17 -34.23
N SER A 87 1.30 -2.18 -33.51
CA SER A 87 1.96 -0.96 -33.05
C SER A 87 2.46 -0.10 -34.21
N ARG A 88 2.20 1.21 -34.15
CA ARG A 88 2.59 2.18 -35.19
C ARG A 88 3.85 2.98 -34.84
N ILE A 89 4.47 2.70 -33.70
CA ILE A 89 5.65 3.41 -33.23
C ILE A 89 6.87 3.03 -34.08
N LYS A 90 7.71 4.02 -34.41
CA LYS A 90 8.92 3.84 -35.24
C LYS A 90 10.01 3.02 -34.53
N TYR A 91 10.15 3.18 -33.22
CA TYR A 91 11.20 2.56 -32.41
C TYR A 91 10.63 1.80 -31.20
N PRO A 92 9.84 0.73 -31.42
CA PRO A 92 9.18 0.00 -30.35
C PRO A 92 10.17 -0.66 -29.38
N ARG A 93 11.36 -1.09 -29.86
CA ARG A 93 12.41 -1.67 -29.01
C ARG A 93 12.87 -0.74 -27.89
N MET A 94 13.13 0.53 -28.23
CA MET A 94 13.56 1.53 -27.25
C MET A 94 12.45 1.83 -26.25
N GLY A 95 11.19 1.88 -26.72
CA GLY A 95 10.05 2.06 -25.84
C GLY A 95 9.89 0.93 -24.83
N ILE A 96 10.09 -0.32 -25.27
CA ILE A 96 10.03 -1.49 -24.37
C ILE A 96 11.15 -1.45 -23.35
N LEU A 97 12.40 -1.22 -23.77
CA LEU A 97 13.54 -1.15 -22.84
C LEU A 97 13.35 -0.02 -21.82
N LEU A 98 12.86 1.14 -22.26
CA LEU A 98 12.57 2.27 -21.36
C LEU A 98 11.42 1.94 -20.40
N SER A 99 10.39 1.22 -20.85
CA SER A 99 9.26 0.80 -20.00
C SER A 99 9.68 -0.22 -18.95
N ILE A 100 10.50 -1.21 -19.33
CA ILE A 100 11.09 -2.18 -18.39
C ILE A 100 11.99 -1.45 -17.38
N GLY A 101 12.81 -0.50 -17.85
CA GLY A 101 13.61 0.35 -16.98
C GLY A 101 12.76 1.15 -16.00
N ALA A 102 11.70 1.80 -16.47
CA ALA A 102 10.78 2.57 -15.63
C ALA A 102 10.10 1.71 -14.55
N VAL A 103 9.63 0.51 -14.92
CA VAL A 103 9.07 -0.46 -13.95
C VAL A 103 10.14 -0.88 -12.94
N GLY A 104 11.36 -1.18 -13.38
CA GLY A 104 12.48 -1.53 -12.50
C GLY A 104 12.83 -0.41 -11.52
N VAL A 105 12.87 0.84 -11.97
CA VAL A 105 13.10 2.01 -11.10
C VAL A 105 11.92 2.20 -10.14
N SER A 106 10.67 1.98 -10.56
CA SER A 106 9.49 2.01 -9.67
C SER A 106 9.59 0.95 -8.58
N MET A 107 9.92 -0.29 -8.94
CA MET A 107 10.11 -1.39 -7.98
C MET A 107 11.25 -1.09 -6.99
N LEU A 108 12.36 -0.53 -7.48
CA LEU A 108 13.47 -0.12 -6.64
C LEU A 108 13.08 1.03 -5.70
N ASN A 109 12.31 2.00 -6.17
CA ASN A 109 11.76 3.09 -5.35
C ASN A 109 10.86 2.55 -4.22
N LEU A 110 9.98 1.58 -4.54
CA LEU A 110 9.14 0.91 -3.56
C LEU A 110 9.98 0.15 -2.53
N MET A 111 10.98 -0.62 -2.97
CA MET A 111 11.87 -1.36 -2.07
C MET A 111 12.67 -0.44 -1.13
N LEU A 112 13.20 0.67 -1.65
CA LEU A 112 13.95 1.64 -0.86
C LEU A 112 13.06 2.37 0.14
N THR A 113 11.88 2.84 -0.30
CA THR A 113 10.93 3.56 0.56
C THR A 113 10.42 2.66 1.69
N CYS A 114 10.09 1.41 1.38
CA CYS A 114 9.64 0.45 2.39
C CYS A 114 10.80 -0.20 3.16
N ARG A 115 12.08 0.14 2.86
CA ARG A 115 13.29 -0.47 3.44
C ARG A 115 13.28 -2.00 3.44
N VAL A 116 12.60 -2.61 2.47
CA VAL A 116 12.50 -4.06 2.37
C VAL A 116 13.71 -4.59 1.65
N THR A 117 14.53 -5.35 2.37
CA THR A 117 15.60 -6.11 1.78
C THR A 117 15.00 -7.25 0.96
N LEU A 118 15.55 -7.53 -0.22
CA LEU A 118 15.12 -8.66 -1.05
C LEU A 118 15.24 -10.01 -0.30
N SER A 119 16.17 -10.09 0.66
CA SER A 119 16.29 -11.21 1.60
C SER A 119 15.08 -11.32 2.52
N ASP A 120 14.62 -10.21 3.12
CA ASP A 120 13.46 -10.20 4.03
C ASP A 120 12.20 -10.59 3.28
N PHE A 121 12.08 -10.14 2.03
CA PHE A 121 11.01 -10.53 1.12
C PHE A 121 11.01 -12.04 0.84
N MET A 122 12.17 -12.62 0.52
CA MET A 122 12.30 -14.06 0.24
C MET A 122 12.01 -14.93 1.48
N HIS A 123 12.30 -14.42 2.68
CA HIS A 123 12.07 -15.14 3.92
C HIS A 123 10.71 -14.88 4.57
N MET A 124 9.91 -13.95 4.02
CA MET A 124 8.65 -13.49 4.61
C MET A 124 8.75 -13.24 6.12
N THR A 125 9.91 -12.76 6.57
CA THR A 125 10.14 -12.47 7.99
C THR A 125 9.69 -11.05 8.27
N PRO A 126 8.75 -10.84 9.22
CA PRO A 126 8.37 -9.49 9.63
C PRO A 126 9.58 -8.83 10.27
N SER A 127 10.12 -7.84 9.59
CA SER A 127 11.15 -6.95 10.12
C SER A 127 10.43 -5.67 10.52
N HIS A 128 10.49 -5.27 11.79
CA HIS A 128 9.83 -4.09 12.37
C HIS A 128 10.39 -2.75 11.84
N ARG A 129 10.52 -2.61 10.52
CA ARG A 129 10.98 -1.38 9.89
C ARG A 129 9.75 -0.68 9.35
N GLY A 130 9.30 0.35 10.07
CA GLY A 130 8.26 1.27 9.60
C GLY A 130 8.62 1.93 8.27
N VAL A 131 7.65 2.63 7.68
CA VAL A 131 7.81 3.30 6.38
C VAL A 131 8.98 4.28 6.42
N GLY A 132 9.94 4.11 5.52
CA GLY A 132 11.08 5.01 5.38
C GLY A 132 10.70 6.34 4.74
N GLN A 133 11.59 7.33 4.84
CA GLN A 133 11.44 8.56 4.06
C GLN A 133 11.45 8.22 2.56
N LEU A 134 10.52 8.83 1.83
CA LEU A 134 10.44 8.72 0.38
C LEU A 134 11.74 9.23 -0.25
N HIS A 135 12.40 8.37 -1.02
CA HIS A 135 13.56 8.77 -1.79
C HIS A 135 13.10 9.58 -3.01
N LEU A 136 13.15 10.91 -2.87
CA LEU A 136 12.67 11.85 -3.89
C LEU A 136 13.36 11.62 -5.24
N GLY A 137 14.67 11.40 -5.25
CA GLY A 137 15.44 11.19 -6.48
C GLY A 137 14.98 9.99 -7.30
N THR A 138 14.74 8.83 -6.65
CA THR A 138 14.25 7.63 -7.34
C THR A 138 12.81 7.78 -7.78
N SER A 139 11.99 8.49 -7.01
CA SER A 139 10.60 8.81 -7.38
C SER A 139 10.55 9.69 -8.63
N VAL A 140 11.34 10.78 -8.68
CA VAL A 140 11.43 11.67 -9.85
C VAL A 140 11.96 10.91 -11.07
N ALA A 141 13.01 10.10 -10.90
CA ALA A 141 13.54 9.27 -11.98
C ALA A 141 12.49 8.30 -12.55
N ALA A 142 11.69 7.67 -11.69
CA ALA A 142 10.61 6.77 -12.11
C ALA A 142 9.50 7.52 -12.89
N VAL A 143 9.10 8.72 -12.43
CA VAL A 143 8.09 9.55 -13.12
C VAL A 143 8.60 10.02 -14.48
N VAL A 144 9.83 10.51 -14.55
CA VAL A 144 10.45 10.97 -15.80
C VAL A 144 10.56 9.81 -16.79
N THR A 145 11.13 8.68 -16.37
CA THR A 145 11.31 7.52 -17.27
C THR A 145 9.97 6.91 -17.72
N GLY A 146 8.99 6.81 -16.80
CA GLY A 146 7.66 6.26 -17.09
C GLY A 146 6.78 7.15 -17.96
N SER A 147 7.00 8.48 -17.97
CA SER A 147 6.16 9.43 -18.73
C SER A 147 6.62 9.63 -20.18
N ILE A 148 7.89 9.36 -20.51
CA ILE A 148 8.45 9.60 -21.86
C ILE A 148 7.64 8.87 -22.95
N MET A 149 7.34 7.57 -22.78
CA MET A 149 6.64 6.80 -23.82
C MET A 149 5.17 7.24 -24.01
N PRO A 150 4.36 7.37 -22.95
CA PRO A 150 3.02 7.96 -23.06
C PRO A 150 3.01 9.33 -23.76
N LEU A 151 3.96 10.21 -23.43
CA LEU A 151 4.06 11.55 -24.03
C LEU A 151 4.38 11.48 -25.52
N ILE A 152 5.34 10.64 -25.93
CA ILE A 152 5.64 10.39 -27.35
C ILE A 152 4.39 9.86 -28.07
N CYS A 153 3.58 9.02 -27.41
CA CYS A 153 2.35 8.50 -27.98
C CYS A 153 1.29 9.58 -28.17
N LEU A 154 1.12 10.46 -27.18
CA LEU A 154 0.15 11.56 -27.22
C LEU A 154 0.49 12.61 -28.29
N LEU A 155 1.77 12.87 -28.52
CA LEU A 155 2.22 13.83 -29.54
C LEU A 155 2.00 13.33 -30.98
N ASN A 156 1.77 12.03 -31.16
CA ASN A 156 1.58 11.44 -32.48
C ASN A 156 0.10 11.09 -32.70
N SER A 157 -0.61 11.96 -33.41
CA SER A 157 -2.05 11.86 -33.70
C SER A 157 -2.47 10.61 -34.48
N THR A 158 -1.52 9.82 -34.99
CA THR A 158 -1.79 8.59 -35.76
C THR A 158 -1.93 7.33 -34.88
N ILE A 159 -1.66 7.45 -33.58
CA ILE A 159 -1.62 6.36 -32.61
C ILE A 159 -3.02 6.09 -32.04
N THR A 160 -3.34 4.82 -31.82
CA THR A 160 -4.62 4.41 -31.24
C THR A 160 -4.65 4.63 -29.73
N TRP A 161 -5.83 4.85 -29.15
CA TRP A 161 -5.95 5.03 -27.69
C TRP A 161 -5.52 3.77 -26.90
N ILE A 162 -5.66 2.59 -27.50
CA ILE A 162 -5.19 1.32 -26.95
C ILE A 162 -3.66 1.29 -26.84
N GLU A 163 -2.94 1.79 -27.84
CA GLU A 163 -1.48 1.94 -27.76
C GLU A 163 -1.10 2.90 -26.62
N VAL A 164 -1.78 4.05 -26.50
CA VAL A 164 -1.52 5.00 -25.40
C VAL A 164 -1.73 4.32 -24.04
N ALA A 165 -2.81 3.56 -23.88
CA ALA A 165 -3.09 2.81 -22.66
C ALA A 165 -1.98 1.77 -22.36
N PHE A 166 -1.53 1.02 -23.35
CA PHE A 166 -0.41 0.07 -23.21
C PHE A 166 0.87 0.75 -22.72
N TRP A 167 1.24 1.88 -23.34
CA TRP A 167 2.46 2.61 -22.97
C TRP A 167 2.34 3.33 -21.64
N SER A 168 1.12 3.55 -21.14
CA SER A 168 0.86 4.13 -19.82
C SER A 168 0.95 3.14 -18.65
N LEU A 169 1.12 1.83 -18.92
CA LEU A 169 1.18 0.80 -17.87
C LEU A 169 2.25 1.07 -16.79
N PRO A 170 3.50 1.46 -17.11
CA PRO A 170 4.50 1.80 -16.09
C PRO A 170 4.09 2.98 -15.20
N LEU A 171 3.42 4.00 -15.78
CA LEU A 171 2.95 5.16 -15.04
C LEU A 171 1.77 4.81 -14.13
N MET A 172 0.83 3.99 -14.63
CA MET A 172 -0.27 3.45 -13.82
C MET A 172 0.26 2.66 -12.61
N MET A 173 1.31 1.84 -12.82
CA MET A 173 1.97 1.12 -11.74
C MET A 173 2.57 2.08 -10.70
N LEU A 174 3.30 3.11 -11.14
CA LEU A 174 3.88 4.11 -10.25
C LEU A 174 2.82 4.82 -9.40
N VAL A 175 1.67 5.16 -9.99
CA VAL A 175 0.55 5.77 -9.26
C VAL A 175 0.00 4.80 -8.21
N MET A 176 -0.15 3.52 -8.54
CA MET A 176 -0.57 2.51 -7.56
C MET A 176 0.44 2.37 -6.41
N ASP A 177 1.74 2.35 -6.71
CA ASP A 177 2.80 2.29 -5.71
C ASP A 177 2.74 3.52 -4.77
N PHE A 178 2.56 4.71 -5.32
CA PHE A 178 2.44 5.95 -4.55
C PHE A 178 1.20 5.94 -3.64
N LEU A 179 0.04 5.51 -4.15
CA LEU A 179 -1.19 5.41 -3.37
C LEU A 179 -1.04 4.41 -2.23
N ALA A 180 -0.39 3.27 -2.47
CA ALA A 180 -0.15 2.29 -1.44
C ALA A 180 0.77 2.82 -0.33
N ILE A 181 1.86 3.51 -0.69
CA ILE A 181 2.77 4.15 0.28
C ILE A 181 2.01 5.21 1.09
N ALA A 182 1.19 6.04 0.44
CA ALA A 182 0.39 7.05 1.12
C ALA A 182 -0.60 6.43 2.11
N MET A 183 -1.27 5.32 1.73
CA MET A 183 -2.15 4.58 2.62
C MET A 183 -1.41 3.99 3.82
N MET A 184 -0.23 3.40 3.62
CA MET A 184 0.59 2.87 4.72
C MET A 184 1.00 3.98 5.69
N GLY A 185 1.47 5.12 5.17
CA GLY A 185 1.86 6.27 5.99
C GLY A 185 0.70 6.89 6.77
N GLN A 186 -0.50 6.95 6.17
CA GLN A 186 -1.70 7.45 6.85
C GLN A 186 -2.07 6.56 8.05
N VAL A 187 -1.98 5.24 7.88
CA VAL A 187 -2.30 4.30 8.96
C VAL A 187 -1.28 4.43 10.10
N GLU A 188 0.01 4.54 9.80
CA GLU A 188 1.06 4.76 10.82
C GLU A 188 0.86 6.07 11.60
N ALA A 189 0.50 7.15 10.90
CA ALA A 189 0.21 8.43 11.55
C ALA A 189 -0.96 8.34 12.54
N ASN A 190 -2.04 7.64 12.17
CA ASN A 190 -3.19 7.43 13.05
C ASN A 190 -2.83 6.62 14.31
N PHE A 191 -1.97 5.59 14.18
CA PHE A 191 -1.50 4.83 15.33
C PHE A 191 -0.61 5.65 16.26
N THR A 192 0.24 6.52 15.69
CA THR A 192 1.10 7.42 16.46
C THR A 192 0.28 8.45 17.26
N GLU A 193 -0.82 8.95 16.66
CA GLU A 193 -1.73 9.87 17.35
C GLU A 193 -2.49 9.17 18.48
N LEU A 194 -2.96 7.93 18.26
CA LEU A 194 -3.61 7.11 19.28
C LEU A 194 -2.69 6.84 20.47
N GLU A 195 -1.43 6.48 20.23
CA GLU A 195 -0.42 6.27 21.27
C GLU A 195 -0.18 7.55 22.08
N LYS A 196 0.00 8.68 21.40
CA LYS A 196 0.16 9.98 22.06
C LYS A 196 -1.06 10.38 22.89
N SER A 197 -2.27 10.01 22.46
CA SER A 197 -3.49 10.28 23.21
C SER A 197 -3.66 9.37 24.43
N SER A 198 -3.12 8.15 24.37
CA SER A 198 -3.13 7.18 25.47
C SER A 198 -2.11 7.54 26.56
N ASP A 199 -0.95 8.07 26.17
CA ASP A 199 0.12 8.45 27.09
C ASP A 199 -0.06 9.85 27.69
N ALA A 200 -1.04 10.63 27.21
CA ALA A 200 -1.34 11.93 27.77
C ALA A 200 -1.65 11.73 29.27
N PRO A 201 -0.85 12.30 30.19
CA PRO A 201 -1.03 12.08 31.61
C PRO A 201 -2.47 12.46 31.91
N VAL A 202 -3.24 11.50 32.45
CA VAL A 202 -4.51 11.81 33.07
C VAL A 202 -4.14 12.77 34.17
N ASP A 203 -4.31 14.07 33.91
CA ASP A 203 -4.12 15.11 34.91
C ASP A 203 -5.17 14.85 35.98
N THR A 204 -4.85 13.93 36.90
CA THR A 204 -5.43 13.82 38.23
C THR A 204 -4.96 15.02 39.04
N ASN A 205 -5.14 16.22 38.48
CA ASN A 205 -5.40 17.41 39.25
C ASN A 205 -6.89 17.34 39.65
N VAL A 206 -7.24 16.27 40.37
CA VAL A 206 -8.38 16.29 41.27
C VAL A 206 -7.95 17.27 42.34
N ASN A 207 -8.35 18.52 42.14
CA ASN A 207 -8.24 19.56 43.14
C ASN A 207 -9.09 19.10 44.33
N TYR A 208 -8.49 18.36 45.26
CA TYR A 208 -9.04 18.10 46.57
C TYR A 208 -8.90 19.38 47.39
N ASP A 209 -9.56 20.45 46.96
CA ASP A 209 -9.79 21.60 47.82
C ASP A 209 -11.15 21.47 48.47
N THR A 210 -11.08 20.96 49.69
CA THR A 210 -11.45 21.73 50.88
C THR A 210 -12.85 22.34 50.84
N ASP A 211 -13.74 21.72 51.62
CA ASP A 211 -14.90 22.34 52.24
C ASP A 211 -14.58 23.79 52.65
N ASP A 212 -15.34 24.71 52.06
CA ASP A 212 -15.98 25.86 52.70
C ASP A 212 -15.82 27.13 51.88
N SER A 213 -16.99 27.70 51.57
CA SER A 213 -17.27 29.13 51.35
C SER A 213 -17.62 29.55 49.92
N GLU A 214 -18.84 30.04 49.86
CA GLU A 214 -19.56 30.72 48.79
C GLU A 214 -18.76 31.80 48.02
N GLU A 215 -19.32 32.09 46.85
CA GLU A 215 -19.23 33.31 46.05
C GLU A 215 -18.18 33.43 44.93
N ASN A 216 -18.66 33.09 43.73
CA ASN A 216 -18.91 34.07 42.66
C ASN A 216 -17.67 34.67 41.95
N ASN A 217 -17.25 34.06 40.85
CA ASN A 217 -17.25 34.71 39.53
C ASN A 217 -16.79 33.78 38.41
N GLY A 218 -17.60 33.71 37.35
CA GLY A 218 -17.42 32.83 36.22
C GLY A 218 -16.20 33.18 35.36
N LYS A 219 -15.37 32.18 35.11
CA LYS A 219 -14.53 32.05 33.92
C LYS A 219 -14.49 30.57 33.54
N GLN A 220 -15.41 30.19 32.65
CA GLN A 220 -15.43 28.87 32.03
C GLN A 220 -14.17 28.67 31.19
N SER A 221 -13.29 27.78 31.63
CA SER A 221 -12.28 27.17 30.75
C SER A 221 -12.97 26.08 29.93
N THR A 222 -13.37 26.41 28.71
CA THR A 222 -13.85 25.44 27.72
C THR A 222 -12.65 24.65 27.19
N CYS A 223 -12.53 23.38 27.60
CA CYS A 223 -11.66 22.42 26.93
C CYS A 223 -12.25 22.09 25.56
N ARG A 224 -11.68 22.69 24.51
CA ARG A 224 -12.13 22.59 23.13
C ARG A 224 -11.65 21.26 22.54
N ILE A 225 -12.44 20.21 22.68
CA ILE A 225 -12.29 18.97 21.89
C ILE A 225 -12.52 19.35 20.43
N LYS A 226 -11.44 19.53 19.67
CA LYS A 226 -11.51 19.72 18.22
C LYS A 226 -11.88 18.37 17.62
N SER A 227 -13.14 18.20 17.22
CA SER A 227 -13.53 17.10 16.35
C SER A 227 -12.79 17.27 15.02
N LEU A 228 -11.81 16.40 14.76
CA LEU A 228 -11.10 16.33 13.49
C LEU A 228 -12.07 15.80 12.42
N THR A 229 -12.79 16.71 11.78
CA THR A 229 -13.30 16.47 10.44
C THR A 229 -12.09 16.38 9.52
N ASN A 230 -11.74 15.17 9.08
CA ASN A 230 -10.76 14.94 8.02
C ASN A 230 -11.26 15.62 6.73
N SER A 231 -10.90 16.89 6.54
CA SER A 231 -10.83 17.48 5.22
C SER A 231 -9.68 16.76 4.51
N PHE A 232 -10.01 16.17 3.37
CA PHE A 232 -9.07 15.62 2.43
C PHE A 232 -8.28 16.78 1.82
N ASP A 233 -7.35 17.34 2.57
CA ASP A 233 -6.35 18.25 2.06
C ASP A 233 -5.25 17.39 1.45
N ALA A 234 -5.19 17.39 0.11
CA ALA A 234 -4.09 16.78 -0.63
C ALA A 234 -2.76 17.30 -0.07
N PRO A 235 -1.69 16.47 -0.03
CA PRO A 235 -0.40 16.91 0.48
C PRO A 235 0.09 18.05 -0.41
N THR A 236 0.04 19.27 0.11
CA THR A 236 0.74 20.41 -0.48
C THR A 236 2.21 20.15 -0.20
N ILE A 237 2.92 19.61 -1.19
CA ILE A 237 4.38 19.43 -1.15
C ILE A 237 4.96 20.84 -1.10
N ASP A 238 5.36 21.28 0.09
CA ASP A 238 6.10 22.51 0.30
C ASP A 238 7.51 22.30 -0.27
N LEU A 239 7.66 22.60 -1.57
CA LEU A 239 8.94 22.68 -2.24
C LEU A 239 9.64 23.94 -1.72
N ASN A 240 10.21 23.85 -0.52
CA ASN A 240 11.10 24.86 -0.01
C ASN A 240 12.37 24.83 -0.85
N GLU A 241 12.63 25.94 -1.54
CA GLU A 241 13.82 26.22 -2.32
C GLU A 241 15.09 25.98 -1.48
N GLU A 242 15.93 25.08 -2.00
CA GLU A 242 17.39 25.24 -2.15
C GLU A 242 18.08 26.21 -1.17
N ASP A 243 18.54 25.70 -0.03
CA ASP A 243 19.84 26.10 0.54
C ASP A 243 20.88 25.10 -0.01
N LEU A 244 21.46 25.45 -1.16
CA LEU A 244 22.66 24.82 -1.71
C LEU A 244 23.86 25.43 -0.98
N ASP A 245 24.32 24.75 0.07
CA ASP A 245 25.66 25.00 0.63
C ASP A 245 26.70 24.50 -0.40
N GLU A 246 27.36 25.46 -1.04
CA GLU A 246 28.58 25.27 -1.81
C GLU A 246 29.70 24.79 -0.85
N GLU A 247 29.95 23.49 -0.79
CA GLU A 247 31.22 22.98 -0.26
C GLU A 247 32.26 23.00 -1.40
N ASP A 248 33.19 23.96 -1.28
CA ASP A 248 34.48 24.02 -1.95
C ASP A 248 35.24 22.70 -1.75
N GLU A 249 35.35 21.88 -2.79
CA GLU A 249 36.40 20.85 -2.85
C GLU A 249 37.65 21.48 -3.46
N GLU A 250 38.66 21.67 -2.60
CA GLU A 250 39.99 22.14 -2.95
C GLU A 250 40.68 21.18 -3.93
N ASP A 251 41.28 21.78 -4.96
CA ASP A 251 42.24 21.17 -5.88
C ASP A 251 43.44 20.63 -5.10
N ASP A 252 43.58 19.30 -5.04
CA ASP A 252 44.87 18.65 -4.77
C ASP A 252 45.44 18.12 -6.09
N ASP A 253 46.28 18.97 -6.68
CA ASP A 253 47.34 18.60 -7.61
C ASP A 253 48.25 17.55 -6.96
N ASP A 254 48.37 16.37 -7.57
CA ASP A 254 49.58 15.56 -7.43
C ASP A 254 49.97 14.99 -8.81
N GLU A 255 50.98 15.67 -9.35
CA GLU A 255 51.77 15.35 -10.53
C GLU A 255 52.56 14.03 -10.36
N GLU A 256 52.85 13.40 -11.52
CA GLU A 256 54.03 12.56 -11.78
C GLU A 256 54.02 11.15 -11.11
N ASP A 257 54.34 10.03 -11.77
CA ASP A 257 55.39 9.84 -12.76
C ASP A 257 55.30 8.45 -13.42
N GLU A 258 55.81 8.44 -14.66
CA GLU A 258 56.61 7.43 -15.37
C GLU A 258 56.21 5.94 -15.45
N GLU A 259 56.05 5.54 -16.72
CA GLU A 259 56.73 4.43 -17.43
C GLU A 259 56.86 3.07 -16.72
N ASP A 260 56.32 2.02 -17.35
CA ASP A 260 57.19 0.99 -17.91
C ASP A 260 56.46 0.04 -18.87
N GLU A 261 57.20 -0.29 -19.92
CA GLU A 261 56.87 -1.19 -21.00
C GLU A 261 56.72 -2.66 -20.54
N GLU A 262 56.00 -3.47 -21.32
CA GLU A 262 56.53 -4.68 -21.99
C GLU A 262 55.39 -5.66 -22.34
N ASP A 263 55.13 -5.71 -23.65
CA ASP A 263 55.25 -6.91 -24.48
C ASP A 263 54.96 -8.29 -23.84
N ASN A 264 53.90 -8.97 -24.31
CA ASN A 264 54.07 -10.35 -24.76
C ASN A 264 52.90 -10.87 -25.63
N SER A 265 53.22 -10.94 -26.92
CA SER A 265 53.10 -12.09 -27.82
C SER A 265 51.80 -12.90 -27.94
N ASP A 266 51.31 -12.88 -29.18
CA ASP A 266 50.53 -13.89 -29.89
C ASP A 266 51.01 -15.33 -29.65
N GLU A 267 50.08 -16.26 -29.41
CA GLU A 267 50.27 -17.65 -29.87
C GLU A 267 48.97 -18.28 -30.39
N GLU A 268 49.13 -18.88 -31.56
CA GLU A 268 48.19 -19.30 -32.58
C GLU A 268 47.81 -20.80 -32.42
N ALA A 269 46.50 -21.08 -32.26
CA ALA A 269 45.72 -22.25 -32.73
C ALA A 269 46.32 -23.71 -32.67
N PRO A 270 45.67 -24.75 -33.26
CA PRO A 270 44.54 -25.48 -32.67
C PRO A 270 44.74 -27.02 -32.53
N ALA A 271 43.86 -27.65 -31.71
CA ALA A 271 43.32 -29.03 -31.72
C ALA A 271 44.22 -30.25 -32.07
N PRO A 272 44.05 -31.41 -31.39
CA PRO A 272 43.08 -32.38 -31.89
C PRO A 272 42.34 -33.27 -30.85
N ALA A 273 41.28 -33.86 -31.36
CA ALA A 273 40.33 -34.80 -30.76
C ALA A 273 40.92 -35.96 -29.94
N LYS A 274 40.19 -36.34 -28.87
CA LYS A 274 40.02 -37.74 -28.47
C LYS A 274 38.61 -38.01 -27.94
N GLU A 275 37.98 -38.98 -28.58
CA GLU A 275 36.88 -39.80 -28.09
C GLU A 275 37.27 -40.49 -26.77
N GLU A 276 36.33 -40.65 -25.83
CA GLU A 276 35.94 -41.98 -25.32
C GLU A 276 34.77 -41.90 -24.32
N LYS A 277 33.72 -42.67 -24.66
CA LYS A 277 32.97 -43.61 -23.82
C LYS A 277 32.24 -43.12 -22.55
N ALA A 278 30.92 -43.13 -22.72
CA ALA A 278 29.96 -43.97 -21.97
C ALA A 278 29.90 -43.83 -20.43
N ASN A 279 28.80 -43.26 -19.95
CA ASN A 279 28.07 -43.88 -18.83
C ASN A 279 26.57 -43.51 -18.78
N LYS A 280 25.77 -44.45 -19.30
CA LYS A 280 24.62 -45.08 -18.63
C LYS A 280 24.09 -44.39 -17.36
N GLY A 281 22.99 -43.65 -17.49
CA GLY A 281 22.17 -43.18 -16.37
C GLY A 281 20.70 -43.18 -16.76
N LYS A 282 20.02 -44.30 -16.56
CA LYS A 282 18.56 -44.42 -16.62
C LYS A 282 17.97 -43.53 -15.52
N ASN A 283 17.10 -42.59 -15.85
CA ASN A 283 16.02 -42.19 -14.96
C ASN A 283 14.72 -42.10 -15.74
N LYS A 284 13.84 -43.01 -15.35
CA LYS A 284 12.48 -43.23 -15.78
C LYS A 284 11.61 -42.20 -15.06
N ALA A 285 10.99 -41.28 -15.79
CA ALA A 285 9.85 -40.51 -15.28
C ALA A 285 8.76 -40.56 -16.34
N GLU A 286 7.78 -41.41 -16.07
CA GLU A 286 6.51 -41.50 -16.76
C GLU A 286 5.77 -40.15 -16.57
N SER A 287 5.40 -39.49 -17.66
CA SER A 287 4.37 -38.46 -17.65
C SER A 287 3.49 -38.66 -18.87
N SER A 288 2.31 -39.18 -18.58
CA SER A 288 1.25 -39.55 -19.49
C SER A 288 0.71 -38.32 -20.21
N THR A 289 1.03 -38.19 -21.50
CA THR A 289 0.33 -37.32 -22.44
C THR A 289 -1.03 -37.94 -22.75
N ARG A 290 -2.10 -37.43 -22.13
CA ARG A 290 -3.47 -37.73 -22.56
C ARG A 290 -3.93 -36.61 -23.49
N ALA A 291 -3.85 -36.89 -24.79
CA ALA A 291 -4.62 -36.16 -25.79
C ALA A 291 -6.10 -36.51 -25.59
N ILE A 292 -6.94 -35.50 -25.41
CA ILE A 292 -8.37 -35.58 -25.68
C ILE A 292 -8.68 -34.39 -26.58
N GLY A 293 -8.98 -34.71 -27.83
CA GLY A 293 -9.75 -33.85 -28.70
C GLY A 293 -11.21 -34.28 -28.72
N ALA A 294 -12.00 -33.40 -29.31
CA ALA A 294 -13.40 -33.54 -29.73
C ALA A 294 -14.45 -33.38 -28.63
N GLU A 295 -15.16 -32.25 -28.77
CA GLU A 295 -16.64 -32.15 -28.85
C GLU A 295 -17.44 -32.83 -27.75
N ASP A 296 -18.04 -32.03 -26.86
CA ASP A 296 -19.45 -32.21 -26.48
C ASP A 296 -19.99 -30.89 -25.87
N ASP A 297 -21.09 -30.42 -26.46
CA ASP A 297 -22.00 -29.41 -25.93
C ASP A 297 -22.65 -29.97 -24.66
N ASP A 298 -22.15 -29.57 -23.49
CA ASP A 298 -22.86 -29.78 -22.23
C ASP A 298 -23.41 -28.43 -21.74
N GLU A 299 -24.68 -28.17 -22.09
CA GLU A 299 -25.56 -27.29 -21.33
C GLU A 299 -25.65 -27.82 -19.90
N SER A 300 -24.76 -27.34 -19.03
CA SER A 300 -24.89 -27.52 -17.59
C SER A 300 -26.00 -26.61 -17.09
N ASP A 301 -27.21 -27.16 -17.18
CA ASP A 301 -28.42 -26.71 -16.50
C ASP A 301 -28.11 -26.63 -15.00
N VAL A 302 -27.81 -25.41 -14.53
CA VAL A 302 -27.59 -25.12 -13.11
C VAL A 302 -28.93 -25.33 -12.42
N SER A 303 -29.12 -26.51 -11.85
CA SER A 303 -30.33 -26.87 -11.12
C SER A 303 -30.58 -25.87 -9.99
N ASP A 304 -31.78 -25.27 -9.98
CA ASP A 304 -32.27 -24.33 -8.96
C ASP A 304 -32.17 -24.83 -7.50
N SER A 305 -31.82 -26.11 -7.29
CA SER A 305 -31.62 -26.71 -5.97
C SER A 305 -30.32 -26.31 -5.26
N GLU A 306 -29.34 -25.70 -5.93
CA GLU A 306 -28.10 -25.25 -5.27
C GLU A 306 -28.24 -23.85 -4.62
N LEU A 307 -29.28 -23.08 -4.99
CA LEU A 307 -29.59 -21.79 -4.36
C LEU A 307 -30.28 -21.92 -2.99
N ASP A 308 -30.93 -23.05 -2.70
CA ASP A 308 -31.58 -23.30 -1.41
C ASP A 308 -30.59 -23.67 -0.27
N TYR A 309 -29.33 -23.98 -0.60
CA TYR A 309 -28.29 -24.30 0.39
C TYR A 309 -27.46 -23.10 0.84
N LEU A 310 -27.60 -21.94 0.18
CA LEU A 310 -27.02 -20.68 0.62
C LEU A 310 -27.98 -20.00 1.61
N ASP A 311 -28.14 -20.61 2.78
CA ASP A 311 -28.90 -20.05 3.90
C ASP A 311 -28.15 -18.83 4.49
N THR A 312 -28.32 -17.68 3.85
CA THR A 312 -27.80 -16.40 4.31
C THR A 312 -28.51 -15.89 5.57
N SER A 313 -29.52 -16.59 6.09
CA SER A 313 -30.22 -16.21 7.33
C SER A 313 -29.30 -16.23 8.56
N LEU A 314 -28.28 -17.11 8.56
CA LEU A 314 -27.25 -17.15 9.60
C LEU A 314 -26.26 -15.98 9.54
N ILE A 315 -26.02 -15.40 8.34
CA ILE A 315 -25.10 -14.26 8.17
C ILE A 315 -25.77 -12.94 8.59
N ILE A 316 -27.08 -12.81 8.42
CA ILE A 316 -27.81 -11.58 8.80
C ILE A 316 -28.13 -11.54 10.31
N GLN A 317 -28.23 -12.69 10.99
CA GLN A 317 -28.45 -12.73 12.44
C GLN A 317 -27.17 -12.54 13.28
N SER A 318 -25.98 -12.85 12.76
CA SER A 318 -24.73 -12.42 13.39
C SER A 318 -24.49 -10.95 13.11
N GLY A 319 -25.35 -10.10 13.67
CA GLY A 319 -25.21 -8.65 13.74
C GLY A 319 -24.02 -8.23 14.61
N ARG A 320 -22.81 -8.70 14.26
CA ARG A 320 -21.54 -8.09 14.68
C ARG A 320 -21.20 -6.89 13.78
N ARG A 321 -22.23 -6.22 13.27
CA ARG A 321 -22.16 -4.80 12.93
C ARG A 321 -22.54 -4.07 14.20
N THR A 322 -21.53 -3.48 14.83
CA THR A 322 -21.69 -2.39 15.78
C THR A 322 -22.71 -1.42 15.17
N ARG A 323 -23.93 -1.45 15.70
CA ARG A 323 -24.95 -0.47 15.39
C ARG A 323 -24.38 0.82 15.96
N GLY A 324 -23.73 1.61 15.10
CA GLY A 324 -23.03 2.83 15.51
C GLY A 324 -23.91 3.60 16.48
N ASN A 325 -23.37 3.90 17.65
CA ASN A 325 -24.09 4.61 18.70
C ASN A 325 -24.67 5.88 18.06
N LYS A 326 -25.99 6.02 18.12
CA LYS A 326 -26.63 7.27 17.72
C LYS A 326 -26.19 8.31 18.74
N ILE A 327 -25.23 9.15 18.34
CA ILE A 327 -24.83 10.30 19.13
C ILE A 327 -26.03 11.24 19.19
N ASP A 328 -26.55 11.47 20.39
CA ASP A 328 -27.69 12.34 20.61
C ASP A 328 -27.21 13.79 20.61
N TYR A 329 -27.32 14.46 19.45
CA TYR A 329 -26.85 15.83 19.26
C TYR A 329 -27.63 16.86 20.09
N THR A 330 -28.69 16.47 20.81
CA THR A 330 -29.41 17.37 21.73
C THR A 330 -28.64 17.67 23.02
N GLN A 331 -27.57 16.93 23.33
CA GLN A 331 -26.69 17.24 24.47
C GLN A 331 -25.69 18.37 24.17
N PHE A 332 -25.44 18.65 22.89
CA PHE A 332 -24.73 19.84 22.46
C PHE A 332 -25.76 20.96 22.32
N GLY A 333 -26.10 21.59 23.44
CA GLY A 333 -27.04 22.69 23.50
C GLY A 333 -26.71 23.75 22.44
N ALA A 334 -27.76 24.33 21.84
CA ALA A 334 -27.62 25.42 20.89
C ALA A 334 -26.78 26.54 21.53
N ASP A 335 -25.61 26.82 20.95
CA ASP A 335 -24.84 28.01 21.25
C ASP A 335 -25.79 29.22 21.11
N THR A 336 -26.25 29.73 22.24
CA THR A 336 -26.99 30.98 22.32
C THR A 336 -26.08 32.08 21.76
N PRO A 337 -26.47 32.79 20.68
CA PRO A 337 -25.73 33.94 20.24
C PRO A 337 -25.74 34.95 21.38
N ALA A 338 -24.54 35.27 21.88
CA ALA A 338 -24.34 36.27 22.91
C ALA A 338 -24.96 37.60 22.47
N ASP A 339 -25.72 38.17 23.39
CA ASP A 339 -26.33 39.49 23.31
C ASP A 339 -25.32 40.56 22.86
N GLU A 340 -25.70 41.33 21.83
CA GLU A 340 -25.12 42.63 21.54
C GLU A 340 -25.84 43.68 22.41
N GLU A 341 -25.16 44.17 23.46
CA GLU A 341 -25.38 45.51 24.03
C GLU A 341 -24.05 46.25 24.21
#